data_AF-A0A6B1G2R5-F1
#
_entry.id   AF-A0A6B1G2R5-F1
#
_cell.length_a   1.000
_cell.length_b   1.000
_cell.length_c   1.000
_cell.angle_alpha   90.00
_cell.angle_beta   90.00
_cell.angle_gamma   90.00
#
_symmetry.space_group_name_H-M   'P 1'
#
loop_
_entity.id
_entity.type
_entity.pdbx_description
1 polymer ?
#
loop_
_entity_poly.entity_id
_entity_poly.type
_entity_poly.pdbx_seq_one_letter_code
_entity_poly.pdbx_strand_id
1 'polypeptide(L)'
;MPLSIPIRIDDGIYASAKAAAPAMDRSAAQQISHWARIGREMERSREIPHSDIAAVLNGETHYDDLDDPRAQAIVRAVWVEEMKHWRESLDLEAEFVAKGLPFAELDESGEVVVREPASSTAVPSR
;
A
#
# COMPACT_ATOMS: atom_id res chain seq x y z
N MET A 1 -32.18 11.57 -12.78
CA MET A 1 -30.77 12.01 -12.77
C MET A 1 -29.96 10.98 -12.00
N PRO A 2 -28.79 10.52 -12.47
CA PRO A 2 -27.96 9.62 -11.68
C PRO A 2 -27.54 10.33 -10.39
N LEU A 3 -27.66 9.65 -9.25
CA LEU A 3 -27.16 10.14 -7.98
C LEU A 3 -25.63 10.09 -8.02
N SER A 4 -24.97 11.24 -7.87
CA SER A 4 -23.51 11.29 -7.70
C SER A 4 -23.21 11.52 -6.22
N ILE A 5 -22.70 10.49 -5.56
CA ILE A 5 -22.27 10.57 -4.16
C ILE A 5 -20.80 11.03 -4.18
N PRO A 6 -20.45 12.16 -3.55
CA PRO A 6 -19.06 12.58 -3.46
C PRO A 6 -18.27 11.60 -2.60
N ILE A 7 -17.24 10.99 -3.19
CA ILE A 7 -16.28 10.12 -2.52
C ILE A 7 -14.90 10.78 -2.56
N ARG A 8 -14.12 10.61 -1.48
CA ARG A 8 -12.69 10.98 -1.51
C ARG A 8 -11.93 9.90 -2.28
N ILE A 9 -11.04 10.35 -3.16
CA ILE A 9 -10.17 9.49 -3.98
C ILE A 9 -8.73 9.78 -3.58
N ASP A 10 -7.92 8.74 -3.49
CA ASP A 10 -6.47 8.86 -3.27
C ASP A 10 -5.81 9.62 -4.43
N ASP A 11 -4.89 10.52 -4.11
CA ASP A 11 -4.24 11.40 -5.10
C ASP A 11 -3.48 10.61 -6.16
N GLY A 12 -2.92 9.44 -5.81
CA GLY A 12 -2.23 8.56 -6.75
C GLY A 12 -3.17 7.93 -7.78
N ILE A 13 -4.38 7.55 -7.35
CA ILE A 13 -5.43 7.04 -8.25
C ILE A 13 -5.88 8.15 -9.19
N TYR A 14 -6.09 9.37 -8.67
CA TYR A 14 -6.47 10.51 -9.50
C TYR A 14 -5.38 10.88 -10.51
N ALA A 15 -4.11 10.91 -10.10
CA ALA A 15 -2.98 11.19 -10.97
C ALA A 15 -2.86 10.13 -12.09
N SER A 16 -3.01 8.85 -11.75
CA SER A 16 -3.01 7.75 -12.71
C SER A 16 -4.15 7.90 -13.73
N ALA A 17 -5.36 8.22 -13.27
CA ALA A 17 -6.50 8.44 -14.14
C ALA A 17 -6.28 9.65 -15.07
N LYS A 18 -5.74 10.75 -14.55
CA LYS A 18 -5.43 11.95 -15.33
C LYS A 18 -4.40 11.68 -16.42
N ALA A 19 -3.42 10.80 -16.16
CA ALA A 19 -2.43 10.39 -17.15
C ALA A 19 -3.02 9.46 -18.24
N ALA A 20 -3.90 8.52 -17.86
CA ALA A 20 -4.47 7.54 -18.79
C ALA A 20 -5.65 8.08 -19.62
N ALA A 21 -6.42 9.03 -19.09
CA ALA A 21 -7.69 9.47 -19.68
C ALA A 21 -7.59 10.11 -21.08
N PRO A 22 -6.56 10.93 -21.42
CA PRO A 22 -6.45 11.55 -22.74
C PRO A 22 -6.31 10.56 -23.89
N ALA A 23 -5.62 9.43 -23.67
CA ALA A 23 -5.47 8.38 -24.68
C ALA A 23 -6.81 7.72 -25.07
N MET A 24 -7.86 7.96 -24.29
CA MET A 24 -9.19 7.37 -24.45
C MET A 24 -10.30 8.41 -24.57
N ASP A 25 -9.95 9.68 -24.80
CA ASP A 25 -10.88 10.81 -24.89
C ASP A 25 -11.82 10.94 -23.67
N ARG A 26 -11.28 10.76 -22.45
CA ARG A 26 -12.03 10.83 -21.20
C ARG A 26 -11.48 11.89 -20.25
N SER A 27 -12.31 12.35 -19.32
CA SER A 27 -11.87 13.03 -18.10
C SER A 27 -11.34 12.03 -17.07
N ALA A 28 -10.56 12.51 -16.08
CA ALA A 28 -10.07 11.64 -15.00
C ALA A 28 -11.22 10.95 -14.24
N ALA A 29 -12.31 11.67 -13.94
CA ALA A 29 -13.49 11.08 -13.28
C ALA A 29 -14.18 10.01 -14.13
N GLN A 30 -14.27 10.22 -15.45
CA GLN A 30 -14.80 9.22 -16.38
C GLN A 30 -13.89 7.99 -16.48
N GLN A 31 -12.57 8.19 -16.46
CA GLN A 31 -11.59 7.11 -16.48
C GLN A 31 -11.64 6.27 -15.19
N ILE A 32 -11.76 6.90 -14.02
CA ILE A 32 -11.98 6.20 -12.73
C ILE A 32 -13.28 5.40 -12.77
N SER A 33 -14.37 6.01 -13.24
CA SER A 33 -15.66 5.32 -13.38
C SER A 33 -15.58 4.13 -14.34
N HIS A 34 -14.76 4.23 -15.39
CA HIS A 34 -14.51 3.16 -16.32
C HIS A 34 -13.73 2.01 -15.69
N TRP A 35 -12.64 2.30 -14.97
CA TRP A 35 -11.89 1.29 -14.23
C TRP A 35 -12.73 0.60 -13.16
N ALA A 36 -13.54 1.34 -12.40
CA ALA A 36 -14.45 0.76 -11.41
C ALA A 36 -15.47 -0.20 -12.05
N ARG A 37 -15.94 0.10 -13.28
CA ARG A 37 -16.80 -0.83 -14.03
C ARG A 37 -16.03 -2.09 -14.43
N ILE A 38 -14.81 -1.95 -14.96
CA ILE A 38 -13.98 -3.10 -15.34
C ILE A 38 -13.67 -3.97 -14.13
N GLY A 39 -13.22 -3.37 -13.01
CA GLY A 39 -12.90 -4.08 -11.78
C GLY A 39 -14.09 -4.91 -11.27
N ARG A 40 -15.29 -4.33 -11.24
CA ARG A 40 -16.51 -5.07 -10.88
C ARG A 40 -16.81 -6.24 -11.81
N GLU A 41 -16.58 -6.11 -13.12
CA GLU A 41 -16.82 -7.22 -14.05
C GLU A 41 -15.70 -8.27 -13.95
N MET A 42 -14.45 -7.88 -13.66
CA MET A 42 -13.35 -8.80 -13.36
C MET A 42 -13.61 -9.61 -12.08
N GLU A 43 -14.15 -9.00 -11.02
CA GLU A 43 -14.54 -9.72 -9.79
C GLU A 43 -15.70 -10.72 -10.02
N ARG A 44 -16.52 -10.47 -11.05
CA ARG A 44 -17.67 -11.32 -11.38
C ARG A 44 -17.31 -12.47 -12.31
N SER A 45 -16.28 -12.28 -13.14
CA SER A 45 -15.84 -13.34 -14.04
C SER A 45 -15.05 -14.38 -13.24
N ARG A 46 -15.42 -15.66 -13.37
CA ARG A 46 -14.62 -16.78 -12.83
C ARG A 46 -13.31 -17.02 -13.60
N GLU A 47 -12.88 -16.05 -14.41
CA GLU A 47 -11.73 -16.16 -15.30
C GLU A 47 -10.40 -15.93 -14.57
N ILE A 48 -10.44 -15.26 -13.42
CA ILE A 48 -9.26 -15.06 -12.57
C ILE A 48 -9.33 -16.05 -11.42
N PRO A 49 -8.30 -16.90 -11.23
CA PRO A 49 -8.29 -17.88 -10.15
C PRO A 49 -8.08 -17.16 -8.80
N HIS A 50 -9.17 -16.72 -8.18
CA HIS A 50 -9.17 -16.05 -6.88
C HIS A 50 -8.49 -16.89 -5.78
N SER A 51 -8.54 -18.23 -5.90
CA SER A 51 -7.81 -19.15 -5.00
C SER A 51 -6.31 -18.95 -5.06
N ASP A 52 -5.77 -18.74 -6.25
CA ASP A 52 -4.32 -18.67 -6.47
C ASP A 52 -3.79 -17.30 -6.01
N ILE A 53 -4.59 -16.24 -6.25
CA ILE A 53 -4.34 -14.92 -5.67
C ILE A 53 -4.34 -14.99 -4.14
N ALA A 54 -5.36 -15.63 -3.55
CA ALA A 54 -5.46 -15.76 -2.10
C ALA A 54 -4.29 -16.56 -1.51
N ALA A 55 -3.88 -17.65 -2.17
CA ALA A 55 -2.72 -18.43 -1.76
C ALA A 55 -1.43 -17.58 -1.74
N VAL A 56 -1.21 -16.71 -2.75
CA VAL A 56 -0.05 -15.80 -2.75
C VAL A 56 -0.15 -14.77 -1.63
N LEU A 57 -1.31 -14.15 -1.44
CA LEU A 57 -1.52 -13.15 -0.39
C LEU A 57 -1.34 -13.73 1.02
N ASN A 58 -1.69 -15.00 1.21
CA ASN A 58 -1.48 -15.73 2.47
C ASN A 58 -0.05 -16.31 2.61
N GLY A 59 0.80 -16.16 1.60
CA GLY A 59 2.17 -16.70 1.60
C GLY A 59 2.24 -18.22 1.41
N GLU A 60 1.18 -18.86 0.91
CA GLU A 60 1.08 -20.29 0.66
C GLU A 60 1.74 -20.70 -0.68
N THR A 61 1.83 -19.77 -1.64
CA THR A 61 2.51 -19.97 -2.94
C THR A 61 3.30 -18.73 -3.36
N HIS A 62 4.20 -18.88 -4.33
CA HIS A 62 5.06 -17.79 -4.78
C HIS A 62 4.35 -16.89 -5.81
N TYR A 63 4.62 -15.59 -5.75
CA TYR A 63 4.03 -14.61 -6.67
C TYR A 63 4.40 -14.86 -8.14
N ASP A 64 5.65 -15.28 -8.40
CA ASP A 64 6.12 -15.58 -9.76
C ASP A 64 5.52 -16.87 -10.35
N ASP A 65 4.86 -17.69 -9.53
CA ASP A 65 4.17 -18.91 -9.99
C ASP A 65 2.77 -18.61 -10.54
N LEU A 66 2.32 -17.35 -10.49
CA LEU A 66 1.06 -16.93 -11.11
C LEU A 66 1.23 -16.77 -12.64
N ASP A 67 0.67 -17.72 -13.39
CA ASP A 67 0.71 -17.71 -14.87
C ASP A 67 -0.07 -16.55 -15.52
N ASP A 68 -1.08 -15.99 -14.85
CA ASP A 68 -1.87 -14.86 -15.38
C ASP A 68 -1.31 -13.51 -14.89
N PRO A 69 -0.79 -12.64 -15.79
CA PRO A 69 -0.31 -11.31 -15.42
C PRO A 69 -1.36 -10.41 -14.75
N ARG A 70 -2.66 -10.67 -14.96
CA ARG A 70 -3.76 -9.97 -14.30
C ARG A 70 -3.87 -10.36 -12.84
N ALA A 71 -3.65 -11.64 -12.51
CA ALA A 71 -3.63 -12.10 -11.12
C ALA A 71 -2.47 -11.46 -10.35
N GLN A 72 -1.29 -11.39 -10.96
CA GLN A 72 -0.15 -10.67 -10.40
C GLN A 72 -0.45 -9.19 -10.17
N ALA A 73 -1.14 -8.52 -11.12
CA ALA A 73 -1.51 -7.12 -10.95
C ALA A 73 -2.45 -6.88 -9.76
N ILE A 74 -3.37 -7.81 -9.50
CA ILE A 74 -4.26 -7.78 -8.33
C ILE A 74 -3.46 -7.95 -7.05
N VAL A 75 -2.55 -8.94 -6.97
CA VAL A 75 -1.69 -9.14 -5.79
C VAL A 75 -0.90 -7.87 -5.47
N ARG A 76 -0.26 -7.24 -6.48
CA ARG A 76 0.48 -5.99 -6.27
C ARG A 76 -0.40 -4.86 -5.73
N ALA A 77 -1.63 -4.74 -6.23
CA ALA A 77 -2.56 -3.72 -5.75
C ALA A 77 -2.94 -3.95 -4.28
N VAL A 78 -3.26 -5.20 -3.91
CA VAL A 78 -3.60 -5.55 -2.53
C VAL A 78 -2.41 -5.33 -1.58
N TRP A 79 -1.21 -5.77 -1.95
CA TRP A 79 -0.02 -5.52 -1.13
C TRP A 79 0.27 -4.04 -0.94
N VAL A 80 0.07 -3.19 -1.95
CA VAL A 80 0.25 -1.73 -1.79
C VAL A 80 -0.71 -1.18 -0.71
N GLU A 81 -1.96 -1.64 -0.70
CA GLU A 81 -2.95 -1.24 0.31
C GLU A 81 -2.59 -1.78 1.70
N GLU A 82 -2.30 -3.08 1.82
CA GLU A 82 -1.95 -3.70 3.10
C GLU A 82 -0.64 -3.14 3.68
N MET A 83 0.39 -2.96 2.85
CA MET A 83 1.65 -2.34 3.28
C MET A 83 1.44 -0.89 3.73
N LYS A 84 0.54 -0.14 3.09
CA LYS A 84 0.20 1.21 3.55
C LYS A 84 -0.44 1.16 4.93
N HIS A 85 -1.43 0.28 5.12
CA HIS A 85 -2.08 0.08 6.41
C HIS A 85 -1.10 -0.36 7.51
N TRP A 86 -0.25 -1.36 7.24
CA TRP A 86 0.74 -1.83 8.20
C TRP A 86 1.74 -0.75 8.57
N ARG A 87 2.25 0.01 7.59
CA ARG A 87 3.21 1.09 7.84
C ARG A 87 2.62 2.20 8.69
N GLU A 88 1.33 2.51 8.53
CA GLU A 88 0.61 3.48 9.37
C GLU A 88 0.38 2.94 10.80
N SER A 89 0.35 1.61 10.99
CA SER A 89 0.17 0.97 12.30
C SER A 89 1.48 0.65 13.03
N LEU A 90 2.62 0.69 12.33
CA LEU A 90 3.92 0.31 12.88
C LEU A 90 4.53 1.48 13.67
N ASP A 91 4.97 1.19 14.90
CA ASP A 91 5.82 2.07 15.70
C ASP A 91 7.08 1.30 16.14
N LEU A 92 8.01 1.13 15.20
CA LEU A 92 9.25 0.40 15.43
C LEU A 92 10.18 1.13 16.40
N GLU A 93 10.13 2.46 16.43
CA GLU A 93 10.87 3.25 17.41
C GLU A 93 10.43 2.88 18.83
N ALA A 94 9.13 2.93 19.12
CA ALA A 94 8.62 2.54 20.43
C ALA A 94 8.97 1.09 20.78
N GLU A 95 8.92 0.18 19.80
CA GLU A 95 9.30 -1.22 20.01
C GLU A 95 10.80 -1.38 20.36
N PHE A 96 11.70 -0.72 19.64
CA PHE A 96 13.14 -0.79 19.91
C PHE A 96 13.51 -0.11 21.22
N VAL A 97 12.90 1.05 21.53
CA VAL A 97 13.07 1.74 22.81
C VAL A 97 12.61 0.85 23.97
N ALA A 98 11.44 0.21 23.86
CA ALA A 98 10.94 -0.70 24.89
C ALA A 98 11.85 -1.92 25.11
N LYS A 99 12.53 -2.38 24.05
CA LYS A 99 13.51 -3.49 24.10
C LYS A 99 14.92 -3.05 24.49
N GLY A 100 15.19 -1.74 24.62
CA GLY A 100 16.52 -1.19 24.87
C GLY A 100 17.51 -1.51 23.75
N LEU A 101 17.02 -1.65 22.52
CA LEU A 101 17.84 -1.94 21.34
C LEU A 101 18.19 -0.63 20.61
N PRO A 102 19.43 -0.47 20.13
CA PRO A 102 19.76 0.63 19.24
C PRO A 102 19.07 0.43 17.89
N PHE A 103 18.70 1.53 17.23
CA PHE A 103 18.12 1.50 15.89
C PHE A 103 18.65 2.66 15.03
N ALA A 104 18.64 2.47 13.71
CA ALA A 104 19.01 3.49 12.75
C ALA A 104 17.75 3.96 12.01
N GLU A 105 17.62 5.27 11.83
CA GLU A 105 16.53 5.90 11.10
C GLU A 105 17.07 7.02 10.19
N LEU A 106 16.22 7.51 9.28
CA LEU A 106 16.51 8.72 8.52
C LEU A 106 15.93 9.91 9.26
N ASP A 107 16.73 10.96 9.45
CA ASP A 107 16.23 12.22 10.00
C ASP A 107 15.41 13.01 8.96
N GLU A 108 14.90 14.19 9.35
CA GLU A 108 14.10 15.06 8.47
C GLU A 108 14.84 15.51 7.19
N SER A 109 16.17 15.47 7.20
CA SER A 109 17.02 15.81 6.05
C SER A 109 17.34 14.60 5.16
N GLY A 110 16.94 13.39 5.60
CA GLY A 110 17.26 12.13 4.95
C GLY A 110 18.65 11.58 5.29
N GLU A 111 19.30 12.09 6.34
CA GLU A 111 20.58 11.55 6.81
C GLU A 111 20.33 10.39 7.78
N VAL A 112 21.16 9.34 7.68
CA VAL A 112 21.09 8.20 8.59
C VAL A 112 21.60 8.61 9.97
N VAL A 113 20.74 8.51 10.98
CA VAL A 113 21.10 8.72 12.40
C VAL A 113 20.93 7.42 13.17
N VAL A 114 21.84 7.16 14.10
CA VAL A 114 21.77 6.02 15.01
C VAL A 114 21.28 6.50 16.37
N ARG A 115 20.17 5.92 16.86
CA ARG A 115 19.60 6.17 18.18
C ARG A 115 20.09 5.09 19.13
N GLU A 116 20.91 5.49 20.10
CA GLU A 116 21.31 4.62 21.20
C GLU A 116 20.18 4.52 22.24
N PRO A 117 19.97 3.37 22.88
CA PRO A 117 19.02 3.27 23.99
C PRO A 117 19.44 4.24 25.09
N ALA A 118 18.48 4.98 25.64
CA ALA A 118 18.75 5.98 26.67
C ALA A 118 19.50 5.32 27.85
N SER A 119 20.80 5.60 27.94
CA SER A 119 21.57 5.25 29.12
C SER A 119 20.94 6.03 30.27
N SER A 120 20.40 5.35 31.28
CA SER A 120 19.94 5.98 32.50
C SER A 120 21.13 6.73 33.13
N THR A 121 21.29 8.00 32.78
CA THR A 121 22.22 8.92 33.45
C THR A 121 21.55 9.36 34.74
N ALA A 122 21.62 8.47 35.74
CA ALA A 122 21.48 8.87 37.13
C ALA A 122 22.56 9.91 37.43
N VAL A 123 22.14 11.16 37.66
CA VAL A 123 22.98 12.27 38.13
C VAL A 123 23.56 11.90 39.50
N PRO A 124 24.89 11.87 39.72
CA PRO A 124 25.42 11.88 41.07
C PRO A 124 25.52 13.34 41.56
N SER A 125 24.78 13.64 42.61
CA SER A 125 24.88 14.87 43.37
C SER A 125 26.25 14.98 44.04
N ARG A 126 26.90 16.14 43.95
CA ARG A 126 27.80 16.63 45.00
C ARG A 126 27.98 18.14 44.96
#